data_AF-A0A947G6Q2-F1
#
_entry.id   AF-A0A947G6Q2-F1
#
_cell.length_a   1.000
_cell.length_b   1.000
_cell.length_c   1.000
_cell.angle_alpha   90.00
_cell.angle_beta   90.00
_cell.angle_gamma   90.00
#
_symmetry.space_group_name_H-M   'P 1'
#
loop_
_entity.id
_entity.type
_entity.pdbx_description
1 polymer ?
#
loop_
_entity_poly.entity_id
_entity_poly.type
_entity_poly.pdbx_seq_one_letter_code
_entity_poly.pdbx_strand_id
1 'polypeptide(L)'
;MDSLFDDKPYEVGDEIEAYCPNPRCRGDTGHVIKSMYENEIRRVECSVCNDTHAYRKPRGVPFDEEPTPEPALKKKGRGKKKPTWEEAMAKVTEQELANCRPYSIYDNYELLDVVSHPIFELGFVTELLPDNKVEVTFKDSGRILVHRKKGEKQSTDFASGISQLPAPRKTRSRRKRRKKGPSELAQRLMSERMLAQAGTKNFEQVAEAKEELAERAARQNRRLALEMVVKKMEKGLELTETEKRAASEAKKWQREEEQRRKAEELEKKRLEREKEREKKRLEREKEREKKRLEREKEKARQAKERERERIRRERERERERKRKEREKEKARKAKEREKLRKEKQREKARKAKEREKLRREKERERARKRKAAEAARKKREAERKATAGTRAGKGGAGGSLRRTGGKKTIASTRRTGGKKTIASIRRKGGGKKSVR
;
A
#
# COMPACT_ATOMS: atom_id res chain seq x y z
N MET A 1 -31.22 -13.51 49.47
CA MET A 1 -30.17 -14.45 49.02
C MET A 1 -30.68 -15.08 47.74
N ASP A 2 -29.80 -15.10 46.74
CA ASP A 2 -29.88 -15.75 45.43
C ASP A 2 -30.51 -15.03 44.21
N SER A 3 -29.64 -14.92 43.20
CA SER A 3 -29.84 -14.76 41.77
C SER A 3 -30.05 -13.34 41.19
N LEU A 4 -28.96 -12.55 41.18
CA LEU A 4 -28.83 -11.40 40.27
C LEU A 4 -27.53 -11.41 39.42
N PHE A 5 -26.75 -12.49 39.45
CA PHE A 5 -25.48 -12.60 38.69
C PHE A 5 -25.19 -14.05 38.27
N ASP A 6 -26.09 -14.68 37.53
CA ASP A 6 -25.81 -15.93 36.81
C ASP A 6 -25.41 -15.63 35.35
N ASP A 7 -24.38 -14.79 35.16
CA ASP A 7 -23.57 -14.83 33.93
C ASP A 7 -22.61 -16.03 34.05
N LYS A 8 -23.17 -17.24 34.12
CA LYS A 8 -22.35 -18.46 34.02
C LYS A 8 -21.72 -18.49 32.62
N PRO A 9 -20.38 -18.61 32.52
CA PRO A 9 -19.75 -18.78 31.22
C PRO A 9 -20.27 -20.10 30.62
N TYR A 10 -20.74 -20.05 29.38
CA TYR A 10 -21.19 -21.26 28.68
C TYR A 10 -20.09 -22.33 28.71
N GLU A 11 -20.44 -23.56 29.04
CA GLU A 11 -19.53 -24.70 29.05
C GLU A 11 -19.79 -25.61 27.82
N VAL A 12 -18.83 -26.49 27.52
CA VAL A 12 -18.99 -27.46 26.43
C VAL A 12 -20.04 -28.48 26.85
N GLY A 13 -21.16 -28.52 26.12
CA GLY A 13 -22.32 -29.35 26.46
C GLY A 13 -23.60 -28.54 26.73
N ASP A 14 -23.50 -27.22 26.89
CA ASP A 14 -24.67 -26.36 27.09
C ASP A 14 -25.49 -26.18 25.80
N GLU A 15 -26.80 -26.01 25.98
CA GLU A 15 -27.77 -25.73 24.92
C GLU A 15 -27.85 -24.22 24.65
N ILE A 16 -27.67 -23.81 23.39
CA ILE A 16 -27.73 -22.41 22.95
C ILE A 16 -28.59 -22.27 21.68
N GLU A 17 -29.31 -21.17 21.58
CA GLU A 17 -30.05 -20.81 20.36
C GLU A 17 -29.09 -20.27 19.29
N ALA A 18 -29.08 -20.92 18.12
CA ALA A 18 -28.24 -20.53 16.99
C ALA A 18 -28.97 -20.77 15.66
N TYR A 19 -28.53 -20.07 14.61
CA TYR A 19 -29.09 -20.23 13.27
C TYR A 19 -28.46 -21.43 12.56
N CYS A 20 -29.27 -22.44 12.25
CA CYS A 20 -28.82 -23.61 11.49
C CYS A 20 -28.78 -23.33 9.98
N PRO A 21 -27.64 -23.53 9.28
CA PRO A 21 -27.54 -23.34 7.84
C PRO A 21 -28.05 -24.53 7.03
N ASN A 22 -28.33 -25.69 7.65
CA ASN A 22 -28.82 -26.87 6.95
C ASN A 22 -30.19 -26.56 6.32
N PRO A 23 -30.42 -26.87 5.03
CA PRO A 23 -31.71 -26.68 4.36
C PRO A 23 -32.91 -27.35 5.05
N ARG A 24 -32.70 -28.37 5.91
CA ARG A 24 -33.78 -28.99 6.70
C ARG A 24 -34.30 -28.13 7.85
N CYS A 25 -33.46 -27.28 8.44
CA CYS A 25 -33.82 -26.48 9.62
C CYS A 25 -33.91 -25.00 9.31
N ARG A 26 -32.97 -24.47 8.50
CA ARG A 26 -32.87 -23.09 7.99
C ARG A 26 -33.55 -22.02 8.85
N GLY A 27 -33.23 -22.01 10.13
CA GLY A 27 -33.93 -21.25 11.17
C GLY A 27 -33.14 -21.27 12.48
N ASP A 28 -33.62 -20.50 13.45
CA ASP A 28 -33.05 -20.43 14.79
C ASP A 28 -33.58 -21.63 15.60
N THR A 29 -32.71 -22.59 15.88
CA THR A 29 -33.04 -23.81 16.63
C THR A 29 -32.07 -23.98 17.81
N GLY A 30 -32.39 -24.87 18.75
CA GLY A 30 -31.47 -25.26 19.81
C GLY A 30 -30.26 -26.02 19.25
N HIS A 31 -29.06 -25.64 19.69
CA HIS A 31 -27.82 -26.31 19.36
C HIS A 31 -27.01 -26.60 20.62
N VAL A 32 -26.30 -27.72 20.64
CA VAL A 32 -25.39 -28.10 21.73
C VAL A 32 -23.96 -27.65 21.40
N ILE A 33 -23.27 -27.02 22.34
CA ILE A 33 -21.88 -26.56 22.15
C ILE A 33 -20.94 -27.77 22.13
N LYS A 34 -20.29 -28.03 20.98
CA LYS A 34 -19.36 -29.16 20.82
C LYS A 34 -17.90 -28.76 21.01
N SER A 35 -17.54 -27.53 20.64
CA SER A 35 -16.21 -26.99 20.94
C SER A 35 -16.22 -25.49 21.19
N MET A 36 -15.65 -25.12 22.33
CA MET A 36 -15.33 -23.76 22.74
C MET A 36 -13.80 -23.59 22.79
N TYR A 37 -13.31 -22.40 22.46
CA TYR A 37 -11.92 -22.02 22.69
C TYR A 37 -11.87 -20.63 23.31
N GLU A 38 -11.21 -20.48 24.46
CA GLU A 38 -10.99 -19.18 25.13
C GLU A 38 -12.28 -18.33 25.26
N ASN A 39 -13.38 -18.96 25.69
CA ASN A 39 -14.71 -18.37 25.87
C ASN A 39 -15.48 -17.98 24.59
N GLU A 40 -15.04 -18.42 23.41
CA GLU A 40 -15.78 -18.26 22.15
C GLU A 40 -16.25 -19.62 21.60
N ILE A 41 -17.55 -19.74 21.33
CA ILE A 41 -18.18 -20.93 20.74
C ILE A 41 -17.77 -21.04 19.28
N ARG A 42 -17.04 -22.10 18.92
CA ARG A 42 -16.60 -22.33 17.53
C ARG A 42 -17.54 -23.22 16.75
N ARG A 43 -17.90 -24.38 17.30
CA ARG A 43 -18.75 -25.38 16.63
C ARG A 43 -19.89 -25.81 17.54
N VAL A 44 -21.07 -25.88 16.93
CA VAL A 44 -22.33 -26.28 17.57
C VAL A 44 -22.99 -27.39 16.77
N GLU A 45 -23.72 -28.27 17.45
CA GLU A 45 -24.48 -29.37 16.86
C GLU A 45 -25.98 -29.08 16.99
N CYS A 46 -26.71 -29.05 15.88
CA CYS A 46 -28.16 -28.79 15.91
C CYS A 46 -28.91 -29.99 16.51
N SER A 47 -29.87 -29.76 17.41
CA SER A 47 -30.69 -30.84 17.99
C SER A 47 -31.66 -31.48 16.98
N VAL A 48 -32.03 -30.74 15.92
CA VAL A 48 -33.03 -31.18 14.93
C VAL A 48 -32.41 -31.92 13.74
N CYS A 49 -31.21 -31.52 13.30
CA CYS A 49 -30.54 -32.15 12.15
C CYS A 49 -29.21 -32.81 12.48
N ASN A 50 -28.77 -32.79 13.75
CA ASN A 50 -27.51 -33.38 14.25
C ASN A 50 -26.23 -32.95 13.49
N ASP A 51 -26.32 -31.90 12.69
CA ASP A 51 -25.18 -31.41 11.92
C ASP A 51 -24.33 -30.45 12.74
N THR A 52 -23.01 -30.71 12.72
CA THR A 52 -22.01 -29.88 13.38
C THR A 52 -21.53 -28.74 12.48
N HIS A 53 -21.92 -27.50 12.78
CA HIS A 53 -21.55 -26.32 12.01
C HIS A 53 -21.04 -25.18 12.90
N ALA A 54 -20.52 -24.11 12.28
CA ALA A 54 -19.99 -22.97 13.01
C ALA A 54 -21.11 -22.10 13.59
N TYR A 55 -20.95 -21.65 14.84
CA TYR A 55 -21.95 -20.84 15.53
C TYR A 55 -22.33 -19.58 14.75
N ARG A 56 -23.63 -19.39 14.54
CA ARG A 56 -24.21 -18.19 13.94
C ARG A 56 -25.27 -17.66 14.90
N LYS A 57 -25.11 -16.39 15.29
CA LYS A 57 -26.03 -15.71 16.20
C LYS A 57 -27.47 -15.77 15.64
N PRO A 58 -28.48 -16.03 16.50
CA PRO A 58 -29.86 -16.08 16.07
C PRO A 58 -30.31 -14.71 15.53
N ARG A 59 -31.28 -14.71 14.62
CA ARG A 59 -31.65 -13.53 13.85
C ARG A 59 -32.67 -12.68 14.62
N GLY A 60 -32.23 -12.16 15.76
CA GLY A 60 -32.75 -10.99 16.48
C GLY A 60 -34.26 -10.87 16.66
N VAL A 61 -34.73 -11.17 17.87
CA VAL A 61 -35.84 -10.41 18.47
C VAL A 61 -35.37 -8.98 18.79
N PRO A 62 -36.15 -7.94 18.47
CA PRO A 62 -35.81 -6.57 18.80
C PRO A 62 -36.35 -6.23 20.20
N PHE A 63 -35.47 -6.10 21.19
CA PHE A 63 -35.83 -5.48 22.46
C PHE A 63 -34.70 -4.59 22.96
N ASP A 64 -35.10 -3.39 23.37
CA ASP A 64 -34.42 -2.23 23.93
C ASP A 64 -33.00 -2.43 24.50
N GLU A 65 -32.00 -1.80 23.87
CA GLU A 65 -30.91 -1.16 24.61
C GLU A 65 -30.19 -0.09 23.77
N GLU A 66 -29.96 1.06 24.42
CA GLU A 66 -29.44 2.32 23.87
C GLU A 66 -28.03 2.24 23.23
N PRO A 67 -27.65 3.22 22.38
CA PRO A 67 -26.49 3.11 21.51
C PRO A 67 -25.22 3.65 22.19
N THR A 68 -24.27 2.76 22.50
CA THR A 68 -22.87 3.15 22.72
C THR A 68 -22.03 2.96 21.45
N PRO A 69 -21.26 3.99 21.00
CA PRO A 69 -20.50 3.91 19.76
C PRO A 69 -19.08 3.33 19.94
N GLU A 70 -18.70 2.51 18.95
CA GLU A 70 -17.35 2.15 18.44
C GLU A 70 -16.53 0.99 19.05
N PRO A 71 -15.62 0.34 18.27
CA PRO A 71 -15.22 0.58 16.88
C PRO A 71 -15.28 -0.68 15.99
N ALA A 72 -16.28 -0.75 15.10
CA ALA A 72 -16.34 -1.82 14.10
C ALA A 72 -15.33 -1.56 12.96
N LEU A 73 -14.29 -2.37 12.94
CA LEU A 73 -13.47 -2.66 11.77
C LEU A 73 -14.38 -2.98 10.57
N LYS A 74 -14.48 -2.02 9.64
CA LYS A 74 -15.28 -2.09 8.43
C LYS A 74 -14.84 -3.26 7.54
N LYS A 75 -15.51 -4.41 7.68
CA LYS A 75 -15.59 -5.41 6.61
C LYS A 75 -16.38 -4.81 5.45
N LYS A 76 -15.71 -4.77 4.31
CA LYS A 76 -16.21 -4.39 3.00
C LYS A 76 -17.36 -5.31 2.60
N GLY A 77 -18.33 -4.73 1.89
CA GLY A 77 -19.12 -5.47 0.91
C GLY A 77 -20.51 -5.88 1.36
N ARG A 78 -21.40 -4.91 1.62
CA ARG A 78 -22.82 -5.09 1.34
C ARG A 78 -23.44 -3.77 0.91
N GLY A 79 -23.94 -3.75 -0.33
CA GLY A 79 -25.02 -2.88 -0.77
C GLY A 79 -24.73 -1.39 -0.95
N LYS A 80 -23.68 -1.00 -1.69
CA LYS A 80 -23.80 0.26 -2.43
C LYS A 80 -24.66 -0.05 -3.63
N LYS A 81 -25.88 0.48 -3.68
CA LYS A 81 -26.72 0.45 -4.88
C LYS A 81 -25.82 0.91 -6.05
N LYS A 82 -25.71 0.12 -7.12
CA LYS A 82 -24.98 0.55 -8.32
C LYS A 82 -25.59 1.90 -8.74
N PRO A 83 -24.80 2.96 -8.94
CA PRO A 83 -25.33 4.27 -9.26
C PRO A 83 -26.14 4.15 -10.56
N THR A 84 -27.38 4.61 -10.53
CA THR A 84 -28.22 4.73 -11.73
C THR A 84 -27.53 5.69 -12.71
N TRP A 85 -27.71 5.50 -14.02
CA TRP A 85 -26.97 6.24 -15.06
C TRP A 85 -27.01 7.76 -14.86
N GLU A 86 -28.17 8.29 -14.48
CA GLU A 86 -28.38 9.71 -14.19
C GLU A 86 -27.53 10.22 -13.00
N GLU A 87 -27.45 9.43 -11.92
CA GLU A 87 -26.63 9.77 -10.75
C GLU A 87 -25.13 9.70 -11.02
N ALA A 88 -24.72 8.89 -12.00
CA ALA A 88 -23.35 8.77 -12.40
C ALA A 88 -22.96 9.91 -13.35
N MET A 89 -23.78 10.24 -14.34
CA MET A 89 -23.56 11.37 -15.24
C MET A 89 -23.58 12.72 -14.50
N ALA A 90 -24.39 12.86 -13.45
CA ALA A 90 -24.36 14.05 -12.58
C ALA A 90 -23.04 14.22 -11.79
N LYS A 91 -22.25 13.15 -11.64
CA LYS A 91 -20.94 13.15 -10.95
C LYS A 91 -19.77 13.28 -11.92
N VAL A 92 -19.99 13.04 -13.21
CA VAL A 92 -18.99 13.16 -14.27
C VAL A 92 -18.74 14.64 -14.53
N THR A 93 -17.46 15.01 -14.50
CA THR A 93 -17.04 16.38 -14.74
C THR A 93 -17.05 16.70 -16.23
N GLU A 94 -17.23 17.97 -16.59
CA GLU A 94 -17.17 18.46 -17.98
C GLU A 94 -15.85 18.08 -18.70
N GLN A 95 -14.78 17.88 -17.93
CA GLN A 95 -13.48 17.39 -18.40
C GLN A 95 -13.46 15.90 -18.75
N GLU A 96 -14.33 15.09 -18.14
CA GLU A 96 -14.48 13.67 -18.46
C GLU A 96 -15.37 13.48 -19.69
N LEU A 97 -16.35 14.39 -19.89
CA LEU A 97 -17.12 14.48 -21.13
C LEU A 97 -16.27 14.96 -22.31
N ALA A 98 -15.34 15.90 -22.08
CA ALA A 98 -14.36 16.29 -23.10
C ALA A 98 -13.33 15.19 -23.44
N ASN A 99 -13.17 14.20 -22.55
CA ASN A 99 -12.30 13.03 -22.74
C ASN A 99 -13.06 11.77 -23.18
N CYS A 100 -14.28 11.91 -23.72
CA CYS A 100 -15.03 10.80 -24.28
C CYS A 100 -14.19 10.05 -25.33
N ARG A 101 -13.91 8.77 -25.05
CA ARG A 101 -13.22 7.90 -26.00
C ARG A 101 -14.23 7.11 -26.82
N PRO A 102 -14.08 7.03 -28.15
CA PRO A 102 -14.91 6.13 -28.95
C PRO A 102 -14.60 4.68 -28.55
N TYR A 103 -15.63 3.84 -28.48
CA TYR A 103 -15.48 2.45 -28.12
C TYR A 103 -14.68 1.68 -29.19
N SER A 104 -13.50 1.21 -28.81
CA SER A 104 -12.70 0.23 -29.53
C SER A 104 -12.53 -1.03 -28.69
N ILE A 105 -12.61 -2.19 -29.36
CA ILE A 105 -12.43 -3.53 -28.76
C ILE A 105 -10.96 -3.74 -28.33
N TYR A 106 -10.03 -3.00 -28.92
CA TYR A 106 -8.59 -3.13 -28.68
C TYR A 106 -8.08 -2.21 -27.57
N ASP A 107 -8.84 -1.18 -27.21
CA ASP A 107 -8.44 -0.21 -26.19
C ASP A 107 -8.61 -0.74 -24.76
N ASN A 108 -7.90 -0.11 -23.83
CA ASN A 108 -7.97 -0.40 -22.41
C ASN A 108 -8.76 0.69 -21.69
N TYR A 109 -9.84 0.30 -21.02
CA TYR A 109 -10.65 1.20 -20.21
C TYR A 109 -10.34 1.04 -18.72
N GLU A 110 -10.45 2.13 -17.96
CA GLU A 110 -10.42 2.14 -16.50
C GLU A 110 -11.79 2.46 -15.90
N LEU A 111 -11.94 2.15 -14.61
CA LEU A 111 -13.12 2.56 -13.83
C LEU A 111 -13.33 4.06 -13.93
N LEU A 112 -14.56 4.50 -14.21
CA LEU A 112 -14.99 5.88 -14.41
C LEU A 112 -14.58 6.53 -15.75
N ASP A 113 -14.02 5.78 -16.71
CA ASP A 113 -13.85 6.29 -18.07
C ASP A 113 -15.22 6.46 -18.76
N VAL A 114 -15.38 7.54 -19.53
CA VAL A 114 -16.57 7.80 -20.36
C VAL A 114 -16.31 7.30 -21.77
N VAL A 115 -17.19 6.42 -22.25
CA VAL A 115 -17.08 5.74 -23.53
C VAL A 115 -18.26 6.12 -24.41
N SER A 116 -17.98 6.48 -25.66
CA SER A 116 -18.99 6.71 -26.69
C SER A 116 -19.10 5.47 -27.57
N HIS A 117 -20.25 4.80 -27.53
CA HIS A 117 -20.55 3.67 -28.41
C HIS A 117 -21.53 4.11 -29.50
N PRO A 118 -21.32 3.76 -30.79
CA PRO A 118 -22.17 4.25 -31.89
C PRO A 118 -23.64 3.82 -31.79
N ILE A 119 -23.91 2.67 -31.16
CA ILE A 119 -25.28 2.13 -30.99
C ILE A 119 -25.89 2.49 -29.63
N PHE A 120 -25.06 2.63 -28.59
CA PHE A 120 -25.52 2.73 -27.19
C PHE A 120 -25.25 4.11 -26.58
N GLU A 121 -24.78 5.05 -27.40
CA GLU A 121 -24.43 6.42 -27.04
C GLU A 121 -23.37 6.50 -25.91
N LEU A 122 -23.51 7.49 -25.03
CA LEU A 122 -22.58 7.78 -23.94
C LEU A 122 -22.83 6.86 -22.74
N GLY A 123 -21.79 6.12 -22.36
CA GLY A 123 -21.78 5.29 -21.17
C GLY A 123 -20.57 5.56 -20.30
N PHE A 124 -20.64 5.17 -19.03
CA PHE A 124 -19.50 5.22 -18.12
C PHE A 124 -19.16 3.82 -17.61
N VAL A 125 -17.87 3.57 -17.40
CA VAL A 125 -17.39 2.28 -16.89
C VAL A 125 -17.66 2.17 -15.40
N THR A 126 -18.57 1.26 -15.02
CA THR A 126 -18.97 1.01 -13.64
C THR A 126 -18.06 0.00 -12.96
N GLU A 127 -17.73 -1.09 -13.64
CA GLU A 127 -16.93 -2.18 -13.09
C GLU A 127 -16.05 -2.83 -14.16
N LEU A 128 -14.82 -3.20 -13.77
CA LEU A 128 -13.91 -3.99 -14.60
C LEU A 128 -14.09 -5.44 -14.19
N LEU A 129 -14.64 -6.27 -15.08
CA LEU A 129 -14.76 -7.70 -14.83
C LEU A 129 -13.43 -8.38 -15.18
N PRO A 130 -13.05 -9.43 -14.43
CA PRO A 130 -12.03 -10.35 -14.90
C PRO A 130 -12.50 -10.97 -16.25
N ASP A 131 -11.56 -11.30 -17.14
CA ASP A 131 -11.78 -11.83 -18.51
C ASP A 131 -11.83 -10.81 -19.65
N ASN A 132 -11.20 -9.63 -19.48
CA ASN A 132 -11.18 -8.57 -20.48
C ASN A 132 -12.60 -8.09 -20.87
N LYS A 133 -13.50 -8.09 -19.89
CA LYS A 133 -14.88 -7.62 -20.00
C LYS A 133 -15.06 -6.41 -19.09
N VAL A 134 -15.82 -5.44 -19.55
CA VAL A 134 -16.08 -4.20 -18.82
C VAL A 134 -17.59 -3.98 -18.74
N GLU A 135 -18.10 -3.72 -17.54
CA GLU A 135 -19.50 -3.32 -17.35
C GLU A 135 -19.61 -1.81 -17.55
N VAL A 136 -20.26 -1.42 -18.65
CA VAL A 136 -20.54 -0.02 -18.99
C VAL A 136 -22.02 0.22 -18.78
N THR A 137 -22.33 1.23 -17.97
CA THR A 137 -23.71 1.66 -17.76
C THR A 137 -24.06 2.72 -18.77
N PHE A 138 -25.03 2.42 -19.64
CA PHE A 138 -25.63 3.34 -20.61
C PHE A 138 -26.96 3.89 -20.09
N LYS A 139 -27.53 4.86 -20.81
CA LYS A 139 -28.83 5.46 -20.50
C LYS A 139 -29.94 4.39 -20.41
N ASP A 140 -29.90 3.42 -21.31
CA ASP A 140 -30.91 2.38 -21.39
C ASP A 140 -30.66 1.23 -20.41
N SER A 141 -29.41 0.76 -20.29
CA SER A 141 -29.05 -0.36 -19.40
C SER A 141 -27.54 -0.56 -19.23
N GLY A 142 -27.14 -1.29 -18.18
CA GLY A 142 -25.79 -1.78 -18.00
C GLY A 142 -25.48 -2.94 -18.94
N ARG A 143 -24.47 -2.79 -19.80
CA ARG A 143 -24.03 -3.82 -20.75
C ARG A 143 -22.57 -4.20 -20.48
N ILE A 144 -22.26 -5.48 -20.71
CA ILE A 144 -20.90 -6.00 -20.61
C ILE A 144 -20.29 -5.94 -22.01
N LEU A 145 -19.24 -5.12 -22.16
CA LEU A 145 -18.49 -4.96 -23.40
C LEU A 145 -17.14 -5.66 -23.29
N VAL A 146 -16.59 -6.08 -24.42
CA VAL A 146 -15.26 -6.71 -24.47
C VAL A 146 -14.23 -5.63 -24.71
N HIS A 147 -13.21 -5.58 -23.85
CA HIS A 147 -12.04 -4.74 -24.06
C HIS A 147 -10.82 -5.63 -24.27
N ARG A 148 -9.70 -5.08 -24.73
CA ARG A 148 -8.41 -5.80 -24.78
C ARG A 148 -8.45 -7.16 -25.52
N LYS A 149 -9.22 -7.30 -26.61
CA LYS A 149 -9.17 -8.52 -27.43
C LYS A 149 -7.78 -8.63 -28.09
N LYS A 150 -6.98 -9.61 -27.67
CA LYS A 150 -5.70 -9.92 -28.32
C LYS A 150 -5.96 -10.72 -29.58
N GLY A 151 -5.75 -10.12 -30.76
CA GLY A 151 -5.60 -10.88 -32.00
C GLY A 151 -6.07 -10.15 -33.25
N GLU A 152 -5.10 -9.93 -34.13
CA GLU A 152 -5.16 -9.66 -35.57
C GLU A 152 -5.75 -8.32 -36.04
N LYS A 153 -4.85 -7.47 -36.56
CA LYS A 153 -5.20 -6.28 -37.34
C LYS A 153 -5.95 -6.77 -38.58
N GLN A 154 -7.27 -6.63 -38.59
CA GLN A 154 -7.99 -6.67 -39.86
C GLN A 154 -7.76 -5.33 -40.56
N SER A 155 -6.94 -5.45 -41.63
CA SER A 155 -7.00 -4.72 -42.89
C SER A 155 -7.81 -3.43 -42.91
N THR A 156 -7.10 -2.34 -43.23
CA THR A 156 -7.55 -1.31 -44.18
C THR A 156 -8.64 -1.87 -45.09
N ASP A 157 -9.87 -1.35 -45.05
CA ASP A 157 -10.38 -0.56 -46.18
C ASP A 157 -11.65 0.25 -45.83
N PHE A 158 -11.78 0.73 -44.59
CA PHE A 158 -12.82 1.72 -44.24
C PHE A 158 -12.27 2.80 -43.32
N ALA A 159 -11.26 3.53 -43.80
CA ALA A 159 -10.64 4.65 -43.10
C ALA A 159 -10.56 5.89 -44.01
N SER A 160 -11.70 6.55 -44.17
CA SER A 160 -11.73 7.97 -44.52
C SER A 160 -12.83 8.63 -43.70
N GLY A 161 -12.58 8.85 -42.41
CA GLY A 161 -13.52 9.60 -41.57
C GLY A 161 -13.39 9.51 -40.05
N ILE A 162 -12.45 8.75 -39.48
CA ILE A 162 -12.30 8.70 -38.01
C ILE A 162 -10.89 9.13 -37.60
N SER A 163 -10.88 10.30 -36.98
CA SER A 163 -9.82 11.05 -36.34
C SER A 163 -8.82 10.20 -35.54
N GLN A 164 -7.54 10.47 -35.81
CA GLN A 164 -6.36 10.45 -34.94
C GLN A 164 -6.48 9.69 -33.60
N LEU A 165 -5.66 8.63 -33.49
CA LEU A 165 -5.26 7.95 -32.25
C LEU A 165 -5.21 8.93 -31.05
N PRO A 166 -6.05 8.77 -30.00
CA PRO A 166 -5.98 9.63 -28.83
C PRO A 166 -4.68 9.38 -28.04
N ALA A 167 -4.07 10.49 -27.60
CA ALA A 167 -2.76 10.52 -26.95
C ALA A 167 -2.61 9.53 -25.76
N PRO A 168 -1.39 8.98 -25.54
CA PRO A 168 -1.12 8.08 -24.42
C PRO A 168 -1.31 8.78 -23.06
N ARG A 169 -1.86 8.04 -22.10
CA ARG A 169 -2.22 8.49 -20.75
C ARG A 169 -1.08 9.27 -20.07
N LYS A 170 -1.32 10.55 -19.76
CA LYS A 170 -0.61 11.23 -18.66
C LYS A 170 -1.17 10.70 -17.34
N THR A 171 -0.34 9.98 -16.60
CA THR A 171 -0.70 9.45 -15.28
C THR A 171 -1.10 10.61 -14.35
N ARG A 172 -2.37 10.63 -13.91
CA ARG A 172 -2.86 11.62 -12.95
C ARG A 172 -2.22 11.35 -11.60
N SER A 173 -1.12 12.06 -11.31
CA SER A 173 -0.62 12.27 -9.95
C SER A 173 -1.76 12.79 -9.06
N ARG A 174 -1.92 12.14 -7.89
CA ARG A 174 -2.93 12.44 -6.85
C ARG A 174 -2.85 13.91 -6.40
N ARG A 175 -3.47 14.82 -7.15
CA ARG A 175 -3.77 16.17 -6.67
C ARG A 175 -5.09 16.12 -5.88
N LYS A 176 -4.95 16.40 -4.59
CA LYS A 176 -6.02 16.64 -3.59
C LYS A 176 -7.20 17.36 -4.26
N ARG A 177 -8.33 16.67 -4.46
CA ARG A 177 -9.58 17.28 -4.95
C ARG A 177 -10.01 18.35 -3.94
N ARG A 178 -9.82 19.62 -4.29
CA ARG A 178 -10.56 20.71 -3.65
C ARG A 178 -12.02 20.52 -4.06
N LYS A 179 -12.94 20.44 -3.10
CA LYS A 179 -14.39 20.42 -3.36
C LYS A 179 -14.73 21.70 -4.13
N LYS A 180 -14.95 21.60 -5.44
CA LYS A 180 -15.63 22.66 -6.21
C LYS A 180 -17.13 22.35 -6.19
N GLY A 181 -17.93 23.41 -6.10
CA GLY A 181 -19.38 23.35 -5.92
C GLY A 181 -20.10 22.64 -7.08
N PRO A 182 -21.41 22.36 -6.90
CA PRO A 182 -22.23 21.65 -7.88
C PRO A 182 -22.19 22.32 -9.26
N SER A 183 -22.30 21.53 -10.34
CA SER A 183 -22.33 22.03 -11.73
C SER A 183 -23.53 22.94 -11.97
N GLU A 184 -23.47 23.79 -13.00
CA GLU A 184 -24.52 24.77 -13.32
C GLU A 184 -25.90 24.10 -13.53
N LEU A 185 -25.95 22.95 -14.22
CA LEU A 185 -27.17 22.15 -14.37
C LEU A 185 -27.69 21.60 -13.03
N ALA A 186 -26.78 21.15 -12.15
CA ALA A 186 -27.17 20.68 -10.82
C ALA A 186 -27.65 21.84 -9.92
N GLN A 187 -27.07 23.03 -10.07
CA GLN A 187 -27.58 24.25 -9.44
C GLN A 187 -28.96 24.62 -10.01
N ARG A 188 -29.19 24.42 -11.31
CA ARG A 188 -30.46 24.69 -11.98
C ARG A 188 -31.57 23.74 -11.53
N LEU A 189 -31.31 22.43 -11.47
CA LEU A 189 -32.24 21.43 -10.94
C LEU A 189 -32.49 21.59 -9.43
N MET A 190 -31.45 21.96 -8.66
CA MET A 190 -31.62 22.34 -7.24
C MET A 190 -32.44 23.62 -7.11
N SER A 191 -32.27 24.59 -8.01
CA SER A 191 -33.05 25.83 -8.02
C SER A 191 -34.50 25.61 -8.44
N GLU A 192 -34.78 24.74 -9.41
CA GLU A 192 -36.15 24.35 -9.80
C GLU A 192 -36.86 23.60 -8.68
N ARG A 193 -36.17 22.68 -7.99
CA ARG A 193 -36.71 22.00 -6.82
C ARG A 193 -36.93 22.94 -5.64
N MET A 194 -36.05 23.92 -5.45
CA MET A 194 -36.21 24.98 -4.45
C MET A 194 -37.36 25.93 -4.81
N LEU A 195 -37.57 26.25 -6.08
CA LEU A 195 -38.70 27.05 -6.57
C LEU A 195 -40.03 26.30 -6.42
N ALA A 196 -40.06 24.99 -6.68
CA ALA A 196 -41.23 24.15 -6.44
C ALA A 196 -41.58 24.04 -4.95
N GLN A 197 -40.59 23.89 -4.07
CA GLN A 197 -40.79 23.91 -2.61
C GLN A 197 -41.07 25.33 -2.07
N ALA A 198 -40.55 26.36 -2.72
CA ALA A 198 -40.86 27.75 -2.40
C ALA A 198 -42.30 28.08 -2.81
N GLY A 199 -42.84 27.52 -3.89
CA GLY A 199 -44.24 27.71 -4.29
C GLY A 199 -45.24 27.27 -3.21
N THR A 200 -44.98 26.14 -2.54
CA THR A 200 -45.83 25.65 -1.44
C THR A 200 -45.58 26.39 -0.12
N LYS A 201 -44.32 26.69 0.19
CA LYS A 201 -43.96 27.50 1.37
C LYS A 201 -44.45 28.94 1.27
N ASN A 202 -44.46 29.51 0.06
CA ASN A 202 -45.03 30.84 -0.18
C ASN A 202 -46.54 30.83 0.06
N PHE A 203 -47.25 29.73 -0.23
CA PHE A 203 -48.68 29.65 0.07
C PHE A 203 -48.96 29.55 1.58
N GLU A 204 -48.19 28.73 2.32
CA GLU A 204 -48.26 28.66 3.79
C GLU A 204 -47.87 29.99 4.44
N GLN A 205 -46.78 30.62 3.98
CA GLN A 205 -46.36 31.94 4.46
C GLN A 205 -47.36 33.05 4.11
N VAL A 206 -48.04 32.97 2.96
CA VAL A 206 -49.10 33.92 2.59
C VAL A 206 -50.36 33.68 3.42
N ALA A 207 -50.67 32.43 3.77
CA ALA A 207 -51.76 32.11 4.69
C ALA A 207 -51.47 32.62 6.10
N GLU A 208 -50.26 32.35 6.62
CA GLU A 208 -49.79 32.82 7.93
C GLU A 208 -49.72 34.36 7.98
N ALA A 209 -49.23 35.01 6.92
CA ALA A 209 -49.22 36.47 6.81
C ALA A 209 -50.63 37.08 6.70
N LYS A 210 -51.59 36.41 6.04
CA LYS A 210 -53.00 36.85 6.00
C LYS A 210 -53.67 36.72 7.35
N GLU A 211 -53.38 35.64 8.08
CA GLU A 211 -53.86 35.42 9.44
C GLU A 211 -53.26 36.45 10.40
N GLU A 212 -51.95 36.73 10.30
CA GLU A 212 -51.27 37.79 11.05
C GLU A 212 -51.83 39.19 10.73
N LEU A 213 -52.13 39.47 9.45
CA LEU A 213 -52.75 40.73 9.02
C LEU A 213 -54.19 40.86 9.57
N ALA A 214 -54.98 39.79 9.53
CA ALA A 214 -56.33 39.76 10.07
C ALA A 214 -56.34 39.95 11.59
N GLU A 215 -55.39 39.33 12.30
CA GLU A 215 -55.22 39.51 13.73
C GLU A 215 -54.74 40.92 14.09
N ARG A 216 -53.84 41.50 13.28
CA ARG A 216 -53.39 42.89 13.42
C ARG A 216 -54.53 43.88 13.19
N ALA A 217 -55.39 43.64 12.20
CA ALA A 217 -56.60 44.42 11.96
C ALA A 217 -57.61 44.30 13.12
N ALA A 218 -57.80 43.09 13.66
CA ALA A 218 -58.64 42.86 14.83
C ALA A 218 -58.10 43.59 16.08
N ARG A 219 -56.78 43.61 16.29
CA ARG A 219 -56.12 44.39 17.37
C ARG A 219 -56.32 45.90 17.18
N GLN A 220 -56.20 46.42 15.96
CA GLN A 220 -56.46 47.84 15.65
C GLN A 220 -57.91 48.23 15.91
N ASN A 221 -58.88 47.41 15.49
CA ASN A 221 -60.30 47.65 15.74
C ASN A 221 -60.63 47.64 17.24
N ARG A 222 -60.04 46.72 18.02
CA ARG A 222 -60.16 46.73 19.50
C ARG A 222 -59.57 47.99 20.12
N ARG A 223 -58.42 48.46 19.64
CA ARG A 223 -57.79 49.71 20.11
C ARG A 223 -58.65 50.93 19.81
N LEU A 224 -59.18 51.04 18.60
CA LEU A 224 -60.07 52.15 18.20
C LEU A 224 -61.37 52.14 19.03
N ALA A 225 -61.94 50.96 19.29
CA ALA A 225 -63.12 50.82 20.15
C ALA A 225 -62.82 51.30 21.59
N LEU A 226 -61.66 50.97 22.15
CA LEU A 226 -61.26 51.46 23.47
C LEU A 226 -60.98 52.96 23.49
N GLU A 227 -60.38 53.50 22.43
CA GLU A 227 -60.15 54.94 22.29
C GLU A 227 -61.48 55.73 22.22
N MET A 228 -62.49 55.17 21.55
CA MET A 228 -63.84 55.72 21.53
C MET A 228 -64.49 55.73 22.92
N VAL A 229 -64.31 54.65 23.70
CA VAL A 229 -64.81 54.57 25.09
C VAL A 229 -64.13 55.61 25.99
N VAL A 230 -62.82 55.80 25.87
CA VAL A 230 -62.07 56.82 26.63
C VAL A 230 -62.54 58.23 26.28
N LYS A 231 -62.66 58.57 24.99
CA LYS A 231 -63.15 59.89 24.54
C LYS A 231 -64.58 60.17 24.99
N LYS A 232 -65.43 59.15 25.15
CA LYS A 232 -66.78 59.29 25.71
C LYS A 232 -66.76 59.57 27.21
N MET A 233 -65.89 58.90 27.97
CA MET A 233 -65.69 59.19 29.40
C MET A 233 -65.21 60.63 29.62
N GLU A 234 -64.23 61.10 28.84
CA GLU A 234 -63.68 62.46 28.96
C GLU A 234 -64.71 63.57 28.66
N LYS A 235 -65.70 63.27 27.80
CA LYS A 235 -66.79 64.19 27.46
C LYS A 235 -67.98 64.12 28.42
N GLY A 236 -67.89 63.30 29.49
CA GLY A 236 -68.95 63.18 30.51
C GLY A 236 -70.23 62.50 30.01
N LEU A 237 -70.16 61.75 28.90
CA LEU A 237 -71.30 61.02 28.35
C LEU A 237 -71.45 59.66 29.05
N GLU A 238 -72.68 59.29 29.39
CA GLU A 238 -72.96 57.99 29.99
C GLU A 238 -72.62 56.85 29.03
N LEU A 239 -71.69 55.98 29.46
CA LEU A 239 -71.33 54.78 28.71
C LEU A 239 -72.45 53.75 28.77
N THR A 240 -72.72 53.11 27.64
CA THR A 240 -73.65 51.99 27.57
C THR A 240 -73.08 50.79 28.35
N GLU A 241 -73.95 49.87 28.79
CA GLU A 241 -73.50 48.64 29.47
C GLU A 241 -72.52 47.82 28.62
N THR A 242 -72.66 47.87 27.29
CA THR A 242 -71.78 47.22 26.34
C THR A 242 -70.37 47.83 26.32
N GLU A 243 -70.25 49.15 26.45
CA GLU A 243 -68.96 49.86 26.52
C GLU A 243 -68.25 49.64 27.86
N LYS A 244 -69.01 49.57 28.96
CA LYS A 244 -68.47 49.22 30.29
C LYS A 244 -67.96 47.78 30.33
N ARG A 245 -68.69 46.83 29.73
CA ARG A 245 -68.24 45.43 29.57
C ARG A 245 -66.99 45.35 28.70
N ALA A 246 -66.97 46.02 27.53
CA ALA A 246 -65.80 46.07 26.65
C ALA A 246 -64.55 46.68 27.33
N ALA A 247 -64.72 47.72 28.15
CA ALA A 247 -63.63 48.31 28.93
C ALA A 247 -63.10 47.36 30.03
N SER A 248 -63.98 46.61 30.69
CA SER A 248 -63.60 45.62 31.70
C SER A 248 -62.89 44.40 31.09
N GLU A 249 -63.36 43.92 29.94
CA GLU A 249 -62.74 42.85 29.16
C GLU A 249 -61.37 43.27 28.62
N ALA A 250 -61.22 44.52 28.16
CA ALA A 250 -59.93 45.04 27.74
C ALA A 250 -58.92 45.14 28.89
N LYS A 251 -59.35 45.55 30.09
CA LYS A 251 -58.48 45.56 31.28
C LYS A 251 -58.07 44.14 31.69
N LYS A 252 -58.97 43.16 31.58
CA LYS A 252 -58.65 41.74 31.82
C LYS A 252 -57.65 41.21 30.80
N TRP A 253 -57.87 41.50 29.52
CA TRP A 253 -56.96 41.13 28.42
C TRP A 253 -55.57 41.75 28.59
N GLN A 254 -55.46 43.02 28.98
CA GLN A 254 -54.17 43.67 29.27
C GLN A 254 -53.41 43.01 30.43
N ARG A 255 -54.12 42.60 31.50
CA ARG A 255 -53.50 41.87 32.63
C ARG A 255 -53.05 40.47 32.21
N GLU A 256 -53.84 39.76 31.41
CA GLU A 256 -53.49 38.44 30.87
C GLU A 256 -52.29 38.52 29.90
N GLU A 257 -52.21 39.56 29.07
CA GLU A 257 -51.08 39.81 28.18
C GLU A 257 -49.80 40.13 28.97
N GLU A 258 -49.90 40.95 30.03
CA GLU A 258 -48.76 41.24 30.91
C GLU A 258 -48.25 39.99 31.63
N GLN A 259 -49.15 39.12 32.10
CA GLN A 259 -48.79 37.83 32.70
C GLN A 259 -48.14 36.89 31.67
N ARG A 260 -48.66 36.83 30.44
CA ARG A 260 -48.04 36.07 29.34
C ARG A 260 -46.64 36.56 29.01
N ARG A 261 -46.43 37.88 28.92
CA ARG A 261 -45.10 38.46 28.67
C ARG A 261 -44.11 38.14 29.80
N LYS A 262 -44.55 38.20 31.06
CA LYS A 262 -43.71 37.82 32.21
C LYS A 262 -43.39 36.32 32.20
N ALA A 263 -44.35 35.47 31.84
CA ALA A 263 -44.14 34.03 31.71
C ALA A 263 -43.15 33.69 30.58
N GLU A 264 -43.30 34.30 29.41
CA GLU A 264 -42.39 34.12 28.26
C GLU A 264 -40.97 34.63 28.57
N GLU A 265 -40.84 35.75 29.29
CA GLU A 265 -39.54 36.25 29.73
C GLU A 265 -38.85 35.29 30.71
N LEU A 266 -39.59 34.71 31.66
CA LEU A 266 -39.07 33.71 32.58
C LEU A 266 -38.65 32.43 31.85
N GLU A 267 -39.44 31.96 30.88
CA GLU A 267 -39.11 30.81 30.04
C GLU A 267 -37.83 31.06 29.23
N LYS A 268 -37.72 32.24 28.60
CA LYS A 268 -36.53 32.64 27.85
C LYS A 268 -35.28 32.66 28.74
N LYS A 269 -35.39 33.20 29.96
CA LYS A 269 -34.28 33.19 30.95
C LYS A 269 -33.91 31.76 31.39
N ARG A 270 -34.89 30.86 31.53
CA ARG A 270 -34.63 29.43 31.84
C ARG A 270 -33.88 28.76 30.69
N LEU A 271 -34.35 28.95 29.45
CA LEU A 271 -33.74 28.38 28.26
C LEU A 271 -32.32 28.92 28.02
N GLU A 272 -32.08 30.20 28.29
CA GLU A 272 -30.74 30.79 28.20
C GLU A 272 -29.77 30.19 29.23
N ARG A 273 -30.21 30.04 30.49
CA ARG A 273 -29.42 29.36 31.54
C ARG A 273 -29.14 27.90 31.19
N GLU A 274 -30.09 27.21 30.57
CA GLU A 274 -29.92 25.83 30.11
C GLU A 274 -28.90 25.74 28.97
N LYS A 275 -29.02 26.58 27.94
CA LYS A 275 -28.05 26.69 26.85
C LYS A 275 -26.65 27.03 27.35
N GLU A 276 -26.53 27.90 28.34
CA GLU A 276 -25.25 28.23 28.96
C GLU A 276 -24.63 27.02 29.69
N ARG A 277 -25.45 26.26 30.44
CA ARG A 277 -25.02 25.02 31.11
C ARG A 277 -24.60 23.97 30.10
N GLU A 278 -25.36 23.79 29.02
CA GLU A 278 -25.03 22.86 27.93
C GLU A 278 -23.73 23.24 27.24
N LYS A 279 -23.54 24.53 26.93
CA LYS A 279 -22.29 25.05 26.36
C LYS A 279 -21.09 24.76 27.26
N LYS A 280 -21.23 24.99 28.57
CA LYS A 280 -20.19 24.67 29.58
C LYS A 280 -19.90 23.16 29.66
N ARG A 281 -20.91 22.30 29.54
CA ARG A 281 -20.72 20.83 29.50
C ARG A 281 -19.94 20.42 28.25
N LEU A 282 -20.33 20.92 27.08
CA LEU A 282 -19.68 20.62 25.81
C LEU A 282 -18.23 21.12 25.76
N GLU A 283 -17.95 22.28 26.36
CA GLU A 283 -16.60 22.81 26.47
C GLU A 283 -15.70 21.93 27.34
N ARG A 284 -16.19 21.50 28.52
CA ARG A 284 -15.48 20.56 29.41
C ARG A 284 -15.25 19.21 28.74
N GLU A 285 -16.20 18.73 27.95
CA GLU A 285 -16.06 17.48 27.20
C GLU A 285 -14.99 17.60 26.10
N LYS A 286 -15.02 18.67 25.30
CA LYS A 286 -13.99 18.97 24.29
C LYS A 286 -12.60 19.13 24.91
N GLU A 287 -12.51 19.75 26.09
CA GLU A 287 -11.24 19.86 26.82
C GLU A 287 -10.71 18.49 27.26
N ARG A 288 -11.59 17.64 27.81
CA ARG A 288 -11.24 16.25 28.17
C ARG A 288 -10.81 15.44 26.96
N GLU A 289 -11.51 15.56 25.84
CA GLU A 289 -11.16 14.89 24.58
C GLU A 289 -9.80 15.36 24.06
N LYS A 290 -9.56 16.68 24.06
CA LYS A 290 -8.28 17.27 23.67
C LYS A 290 -7.13 16.74 24.53
N LYS A 291 -7.33 16.66 25.86
CA LYS A 291 -6.34 16.11 26.80
C LYS A 291 -6.09 14.62 26.60
N ARG A 292 -7.12 13.83 26.26
CA ARG A 292 -6.97 12.41 25.89
C ARG A 292 -6.14 12.26 24.62
N LEU A 293 -6.46 13.03 23.58
CA LEU A 293 -5.75 13.00 22.31
C LEU A 293 -4.29 13.46 22.44
N GLU A 294 -4.02 14.43 23.31
CA GLU A 294 -2.65 14.87 23.60
C GLU A 294 -1.83 13.78 24.31
N ARG A 295 -2.38 13.15 25.35
CA ARG A 295 -1.75 12.00 26.03
C ARG A 295 -1.50 10.82 25.08
N GLU A 296 -2.42 10.56 24.17
CA GLU A 296 -2.27 9.51 23.16
C GLU A 296 -1.16 9.86 22.16
N LYS A 297 -1.11 11.11 21.68
CA LYS A 297 -0.04 11.61 20.80
C LYS A 297 1.32 11.55 21.49
N GLU A 298 1.39 11.87 22.78
CA GLU A 298 2.62 11.77 23.57
C GLU A 298 3.07 10.31 23.72
N LYS A 299 2.17 9.40 24.12
CA LYS A 299 2.45 7.96 24.17
C LYS A 299 2.91 7.43 22.81
N ALA A 300 2.29 7.87 21.71
CA ALA A 300 2.69 7.50 20.36
C ALA A 300 4.08 8.04 19.97
N ARG A 301 4.45 9.25 20.43
CA ARG A 301 5.81 9.79 20.25
C ARG A 301 6.84 8.98 21.05
N GLN A 302 6.56 8.70 22.32
CA GLN A 302 7.43 7.88 23.18
C GLN A 302 7.59 6.45 22.62
N ALA A 303 6.50 5.83 22.12
CA ALA A 303 6.56 4.52 21.49
C ALA A 303 7.43 4.51 20.22
N LYS A 304 7.27 5.52 19.35
CA LYS A 304 8.11 5.68 18.15
C LYS A 304 9.58 5.93 18.50
N GLU A 305 9.86 6.66 19.57
CA GLU A 305 11.23 6.89 20.04
C GLU A 305 11.87 5.61 20.58
N ARG A 306 11.16 4.84 21.43
CA ARG A 306 11.61 3.53 21.92
C ARG A 306 11.84 2.55 20.76
N GLU A 307 10.97 2.54 19.76
CA GLU A 307 11.15 1.72 18.56
C GLU A 307 12.39 2.13 17.76
N ARG A 308 12.61 3.43 17.54
CA ARG A 308 13.82 3.95 16.90
C ARG A 308 15.09 3.58 17.67
N GLU A 309 15.05 3.65 19.01
CA GLU A 309 16.18 3.26 19.85
C GLU A 309 16.46 1.75 19.75
N ARG A 310 15.42 0.90 19.75
CA ARG A 310 15.57 -0.55 19.52
C ARG A 310 16.21 -0.85 18.18
N ILE A 311 15.74 -0.22 17.10
CA ILE A 311 16.32 -0.37 15.75
C ILE A 311 17.78 0.10 15.72
N ARG A 312 18.12 1.19 16.43
CA ARG A 312 19.50 1.68 16.54
C ARG A 312 20.39 0.67 17.26
N ARG A 313 19.98 0.15 18.41
CA ARG A 313 20.73 -0.85 19.19
C ARG A 313 20.91 -2.16 18.39
N GLU A 314 19.89 -2.58 17.65
CA GLU A 314 19.98 -3.77 16.79
C GLU A 314 20.97 -3.58 15.64
N ARG A 315 20.91 -2.44 14.93
CA ARG A 315 21.89 -2.09 13.87
C ARG A 315 23.32 -2.01 14.42
N GLU A 316 23.50 -1.53 15.64
CA GLU A 316 24.82 -1.48 16.29
C GLU A 316 25.34 -2.89 16.61
N ARG A 317 24.51 -3.75 17.21
CA ARG A 317 24.83 -5.18 17.44
C ARG A 317 25.15 -5.90 16.14
N GLU A 318 24.42 -5.63 15.07
CA GLU A 318 24.68 -6.21 13.75
C GLU A 318 26.03 -5.75 13.17
N ARG A 319 26.35 -4.46 13.28
CA ARG A 319 27.65 -3.91 12.88
C ARG A 319 28.80 -4.53 13.68
N GLU A 320 28.61 -4.73 14.98
CA GLU A 320 29.61 -5.37 15.84
C GLU A 320 29.82 -6.85 15.45
N ARG A 321 28.74 -7.60 15.20
CA ARG A 321 28.81 -8.98 14.70
C ARG A 321 29.58 -9.06 13.38
N LYS A 322 29.24 -8.18 12.41
CA LYS A 322 29.95 -8.08 11.13
C LYS A 322 31.44 -7.71 11.31
N ARG A 323 31.78 -6.86 12.28
CA ARG A 323 33.18 -6.52 12.59
C ARG A 323 33.93 -7.74 13.15
N LYS A 324 33.36 -8.42 14.13
CA LYS A 324 33.94 -9.65 14.73
C LYS A 324 34.11 -10.76 13.69
N GLU A 325 33.16 -10.92 12.78
CA GLU A 325 33.24 -11.89 11.68
C GLU A 325 34.37 -11.55 10.71
N ARG A 326 34.46 -10.29 10.26
CA ARG A 326 35.57 -9.82 9.40
C ARG A 326 36.94 -9.98 10.07
N GLU A 327 37.02 -9.78 11.37
CA GLU A 327 38.26 -9.97 12.14
C GLU A 327 38.64 -11.46 12.22
N LYS A 328 37.69 -12.34 12.54
CA LYS A 328 37.89 -13.80 12.49
C LYS A 328 38.30 -14.27 11.10
N GLU A 329 37.70 -13.74 10.04
CA GLU A 329 38.04 -14.07 8.66
C GLU A 329 39.47 -13.61 8.30
N LYS A 330 39.84 -12.39 8.67
CA LYS A 330 41.22 -11.88 8.50
C LYS A 330 42.22 -12.74 9.26
N ALA A 331 41.92 -13.15 10.49
CA ALA A 331 42.77 -14.03 11.28
C ALA A 331 42.92 -15.42 10.64
N ARG A 332 41.84 -16.01 10.10
CA ARG A 332 41.90 -17.27 9.35
C ARG A 332 42.79 -17.14 8.11
N LYS A 333 42.59 -16.09 7.31
CA LYS A 333 43.41 -15.82 6.11
C LYS A 333 44.88 -15.56 6.47
N ALA A 334 45.16 -14.89 7.59
CA ALA A 334 46.53 -14.68 8.06
C ALA A 334 47.21 -16.00 8.45
N LYS A 335 46.54 -16.85 9.25
CA LYS A 335 47.03 -18.18 9.61
C LYS A 335 47.27 -19.07 8.38
N GLU A 336 46.38 -19.04 7.40
CA GLU A 336 46.54 -19.76 6.13
C GLU A 336 47.75 -19.26 5.33
N ARG A 337 47.91 -17.93 5.19
CA ARG A 337 49.08 -17.33 4.54
C ARG A 337 50.38 -17.68 5.23
N GLU A 338 50.39 -17.75 6.56
CA GLU A 338 51.57 -18.16 7.34
C GLU A 338 51.91 -19.63 7.11
N LYS A 339 50.92 -20.53 7.14
CA LYS A 339 51.10 -21.95 6.80
C LYS A 339 51.70 -22.13 5.41
N LEU A 340 51.15 -21.42 4.41
CA LEU A 340 51.68 -21.46 3.03
C LEU A 340 53.12 -20.93 2.95
N ARG A 341 53.47 -19.88 3.72
CA ARG A 341 54.85 -19.38 3.79
C ARG A 341 55.81 -20.42 4.40
N LYS A 342 55.42 -21.07 5.50
CA LYS A 342 56.20 -22.13 6.14
C LYS A 342 56.37 -23.34 5.23
N GLU A 343 55.33 -23.72 4.50
CA GLU A 343 55.39 -24.80 3.52
C GLU A 343 56.33 -24.47 2.36
N LYS A 344 56.21 -23.27 1.76
CA LYS A 344 57.15 -22.80 0.72
C LYS A 344 58.59 -22.76 1.20
N GLN A 345 58.84 -22.37 2.46
CA GLN A 345 60.19 -22.42 3.04
C GLN A 345 60.70 -23.86 3.20
N ARG A 346 59.87 -24.78 3.69
CA ARG A 346 60.20 -26.21 3.80
C ARG A 346 60.48 -26.83 2.44
N GLU A 347 59.68 -26.50 1.42
CA GLU A 347 59.88 -26.96 0.04
C GLU A 347 61.19 -26.42 -0.55
N LYS A 348 61.48 -25.13 -0.37
CA LYS A 348 62.75 -24.53 -0.78
C LYS A 348 63.95 -25.20 -0.08
N ALA A 349 63.84 -25.49 1.21
CA ALA A 349 64.88 -26.19 1.97
C ALA A 349 65.07 -27.63 1.47
N ARG A 350 63.98 -28.36 1.16
CA ARG A 350 64.04 -29.69 0.55
C ARG A 350 64.75 -29.66 -0.81
N LYS A 351 64.33 -28.74 -1.69
CA LYS A 351 64.96 -28.53 -3.01
C LYS A 351 66.44 -28.13 -2.90
N ALA A 352 66.81 -27.32 -1.91
CA ALA A 352 68.20 -26.96 -1.66
C ALA A 352 69.04 -28.17 -1.21
N LYS A 353 68.53 -28.97 -0.26
CA LYS A 353 69.18 -30.22 0.20
C LYS A 353 69.33 -31.22 -0.95
N GLU A 354 68.33 -31.37 -1.80
CA GLU A 354 68.36 -32.24 -2.98
C GLU A 354 69.41 -31.77 -4.00
N ARG A 355 69.45 -30.47 -4.30
CA ARG A 355 70.48 -29.88 -5.16
C ARG A 355 71.89 -30.07 -4.58
N GLU A 356 72.05 -29.94 -3.27
CA GLU A 356 73.33 -30.18 -2.61
C GLU A 356 73.75 -31.64 -2.69
N LYS A 357 72.84 -32.60 -2.45
CA LYS A 357 73.09 -34.03 -2.64
C LYS A 357 73.52 -34.34 -4.07
N LEU A 358 72.81 -33.80 -5.07
CA LEU A 358 73.17 -33.96 -6.48
C LEU A 358 74.54 -33.36 -6.81
N ARG A 359 74.90 -32.21 -6.21
CA ARG A 359 76.24 -31.63 -6.38
C ARG A 359 77.32 -32.53 -5.79
N ARG A 360 77.13 -33.04 -4.57
CA ARG A 360 78.07 -33.97 -3.90
C ARG A 360 78.20 -35.28 -4.69
N GLU A 361 77.11 -35.80 -5.25
CA GLU A 361 77.12 -36.99 -6.10
C GLU A 361 77.90 -36.75 -7.40
N LYS A 362 77.62 -35.65 -8.11
CA LYS A 362 78.39 -35.25 -9.30
C LYS A 362 79.88 -35.06 -9.00
N GLU A 363 80.22 -34.52 -7.83
CA GLU A 363 81.60 -34.39 -7.38
C GLU A 363 82.26 -35.75 -7.11
N ARG A 364 81.57 -36.66 -6.43
CA ARG A 364 82.02 -38.05 -6.22
C ARG A 364 82.19 -38.78 -7.55
N GLU A 365 81.28 -38.61 -8.50
CA GLU A 365 81.36 -39.19 -9.84
C GLU A 365 82.57 -38.63 -10.61
N ARG A 366 82.78 -37.31 -10.58
CA ARG A 366 83.98 -36.67 -11.16
C ARG A 366 85.26 -37.19 -10.51
N ALA A 367 85.29 -37.37 -9.19
CA ALA A 367 86.43 -37.94 -8.47
C ALA A 367 86.68 -39.40 -8.88
N ARG A 368 85.62 -40.23 -9.01
CA ARG A 368 85.71 -41.60 -9.52
C ARG A 368 86.25 -41.63 -10.95
N LYS A 369 85.74 -40.78 -11.84
CA LYS A 369 86.23 -40.63 -13.23
C LYS A 369 87.70 -40.21 -13.28
N ARG A 370 88.12 -39.27 -12.43
CA ARG A 370 89.53 -38.85 -12.31
C ARG A 370 90.43 -40.01 -11.85
N LYS A 371 90.04 -40.74 -10.80
CA LYS A 371 90.77 -41.92 -10.31
C LYS A 371 90.85 -43.02 -11.37
N ALA A 372 89.76 -43.28 -12.09
CA ALA A 372 89.73 -44.26 -13.19
C ALA A 372 90.63 -43.84 -14.35
N ALA A 373 90.63 -42.55 -14.73
CA ALA A 373 91.54 -42.02 -15.76
C ALA A 373 93.00 -42.10 -15.33
N GLU A 374 93.31 -41.82 -14.06
CA GLU A 374 94.66 -41.97 -13.50
C GLU A 374 95.11 -43.44 -13.48
N ALA A 375 94.24 -44.36 -13.05
CA ALA A 375 94.51 -45.80 -13.07
C ALA A 375 94.71 -46.30 -14.51
N ALA A 376 93.89 -45.84 -15.47
CA ALA A 376 94.07 -46.15 -16.89
C ALA A 376 95.39 -45.59 -17.44
N ARG A 377 95.81 -44.39 -17.02
CA ARG A 377 97.13 -43.82 -17.36
C ARG A 377 98.26 -44.66 -16.79
N LYS A 378 98.19 -45.05 -15.51
CA LYS A 378 99.18 -45.92 -14.85
C LYS A 378 99.25 -47.30 -15.52
N LYS A 379 98.11 -47.89 -15.88
CA LYS A 379 98.05 -49.15 -16.64
C LYS A 379 98.69 -49.01 -18.02
N ARG A 380 98.38 -47.94 -18.76
CA ARG A 380 99.02 -47.64 -20.05
C ARG A 380 100.53 -47.39 -19.92
N GLU A 381 100.97 -46.77 -18.83
CA GLU A 381 102.39 -46.56 -18.54
C GLU A 381 103.09 -47.88 -18.20
N ALA A 382 102.46 -48.75 -17.42
CA ALA A 382 102.96 -50.09 -17.12
C ALA A 382 103.01 -50.97 -18.39
N GLU A 383 101.98 -50.93 -19.24
CA GLU A 383 101.97 -51.58 -20.55
C GLU A 383 103.05 -51.02 -21.47
N ARG A 384 103.29 -49.70 -21.47
CA ARG A 384 104.42 -49.08 -22.19
C ARG A 384 105.79 -49.53 -21.65
N LYS A 385 105.96 -49.63 -20.34
CA LYS A 385 107.19 -50.16 -19.72
C LYS A 385 107.38 -51.65 -20.04
N ALA A 386 106.32 -52.44 -20.06
CA ALA A 386 106.35 -53.85 -20.47
C ALA A 386 106.67 -54.02 -21.96
N THR A 387 106.12 -53.18 -22.84
CA THR A 387 106.39 -53.22 -24.29
C THR A 387 107.72 -52.56 -24.68
N ALA A 388 108.26 -51.64 -23.87
CA ALA A 388 109.63 -51.14 -24.01
C ALA A 388 110.68 -52.20 -23.65
N GLY A 389 110.31 -53.21 -22.84
CA GLY A 389 111.13 -54.40 -22.61
C GLY A 389 111.12 -55.42 -23.75
N THR A 390 110.22 -55.26 -24.73
CA THR A 390 110.04 -56.20 -25.84
C THR A 390 109.85 -55.46 -27.15
N ARG A 391 110.84 -54.64 -27.55
CA ARG A 391 110.95 -54.17 -28.95
C ARG A 391 112.35 -53.62 -29.28
N ALA A 392 113.31 -54.53 -29.31
CA ALA A 392 114.39 -54.51 -30.29
C ALA A 392 114.05 -55.57 -31.36
N GLY A 393 113.95 -55.15 -32.64
CA GLY A 393 114.10 -56.08 -33.78
C GLY A 393 112.96 -56.17 -34.81
N LYS A 394 113.22 -55.55 -35.98
CA LYS A 394 112.70 -55.80 -37.36
C LYS A 394 111.21 -55.44 -37.64
N GLY A 395 110.83 -54.62 -38.62
CA GLY A 395 111.25 -54.47 -40.04
C GLY A 395 110.38 -55.41 -40.91
N GLY A 396 109.64 -55.07 -41.97
CA GLY A 396 109.42 -53.89 -42.81
C GLY A 396 108.35 -54.20 -43.90
N ALA A 397 107.94 -53.17 -44.66
CA ALA A 397 107.12 -53.11 -45.91
C ALA A 397 105.71 -53.78 -45.91
N GLY A 398 104.64 -53.23 -46.51
CA GLY A 398 104.37 -52.09 -47.39
C GLY A 398 102.93 -52.27 -47.92
N GLY A 399 102.23 -51.20 -48.30
CA GLY A 399 100.91 -51.35 -48.94
C GLY A 399 100.01 -50.12 -48.85
N SER A 400 100.06 -49.29 -49.88
CA SER A 400 99.18 -48.14 -50.12
C SER A 400 97.80 -48.61 -50.59
N LEU A 401 96.71 -47.98 -50.11
CA LEU A 401 95.56 -47.66 -50.98
C LEU A 401 94.70 -46.52 -50.41
N ARG A 402 94.43 -45.54 -51.28
CA ARG A 402 93.52 -44.40 -51.09
C ARG A 402 92.04 -44.85 -51.10
N ARG A 403 91.17 -44.11 -50.38
CA ARG A 403 89.78 -43.74 -50.73
C ARG A 403 89.21 -42.83 -49.62
N THR A 404 89.18 -41.51 -49.81
CA THR A 404 88.08 -40.68 -50.36
C THR A 404 86.73 -40.77 -49.64
N GLY A 405 86.30 -39.63 -49.08
CA GLY A 405 84.96 -39.08 -49.26
C GLY A 405 83.83 -39.64 -48.38
N GLY A 406 83.23 -38.78 -47.55
CA GLY A 406 82.04 -39.13 -46.78
C GLY A 406 81.40 -37.97 -46.01
N LYS A 407 81.09 -36.89 -46.72
CA LYS A 407 80.27 -35.76 -46.22
C LYS A 407 78.79 -36.18 -46.24
N LYS A 408 78.09 -36.15 -45.11
CA LYS A 408 76.61 -36.05 -44.99
C LYS A 408 76.32 -35.19 -43.75
N THR A 409 76.07 -33.89 -43.84
CA THR A 409 74.76 -33.24 -44.12
C THR A 409 73.54 -34.04 -43.66
N ILE A 410 72.95 -33.63 -42.54
CA ILE A 410 71.49 -33.56 -42.41
C ILE A 410 71.16 -32.15 -41.93
N ALA A 411 70.57 -31.39 -42.85
CA ALA A 411 69.79 -30.21 -42.56
C ALA A 411 68.39 -30.65 -42.12
N SER A 412 67.82 -29.99 -41.12
CA SER A 412 66.37 -29.70 -41.06
C SER A 412 66.19 -28.58 -40.01
N THR A 413 65.95 -27.32 -40.43
CA THR A 413 64.61 -26.65 -40.46
C THR A 413 63.99 -26.48 -39.06
N ARG A 414 63.47 -25.35 -38.59
CA ARG A 414 63.00 -24.04 -39.09
C ARG A 414 62.89 -23.15 -37.82
N ARG A 415 63.20 -21.83 -37.84
CA ARG A 415 62.23 -20.70 -37.90
C ARG A 415 60.98 -20.93 -37.03
N THR A 416 60.59 -20.09 -36.05
CA THR A 416 60.40 -18.62 -35.99
C THR A 416 60.27 -18.23 -34.49
N GLY A 417 60.81 -17.12 -33.97
CA GLY A 417 60.33 -15.75 -34.24
C GLY A 417 59.03 -15.46 -33.46
N GLY A 418 59.10 -14.65 -32.39
CA GLY A 418 57.88 -14.22 -31.68
C GLY A 418 58.07 -13.54 -30.32
N LYS A 419 58.81 -12.42 -30.26
CA LYS A 419 58.72 -11.44 -29.16
C LYS A 419 57.29 -10.86 -29.14
N LYS A 420 56.57 -10.99 -28.01
CA LYS A 420 55.40 -10.14 -27.73
C LYS A 420 55.77 -9.11 -26.66
N THR A 421 55.90 -7.88 -27.13
CA THR A 421 55.92 -6.63 -26.37
C THR A 421 54.59 -6.44 -25.62
N ILE A 422 54.67 -6.12 -24.33
CA ILE A 422 53.57 -5.61 -23.53
C ILE A 422 53.49 -4.10 -23.82
N ALA A 423 52.55 -3.70 -24.68
CA ALA A 423 52.22 -2.30 -24.88
C ALA A 423 51.15 -1.88 -23.88
N SER A 424 51.51 -0.86 -23.10
CA SER A 424 50.68 -0.11 -22.16
C SER A 424 49.43 0.49 -22.84
N ILE A 425 48.24 0.11 -22.37
CA ILE A 425 47.02 0.85 -22.68
C ILE A 425 46.87 1.98 -21.66
N ARG A 426 47.11 3.17 -22.19
CA ARG A 426 46.98 4.51 -21.61
C ARG A 426 45.51 4.83 -21.37
N ARG A 427 45.21 5.26 -20.15
CA ARG A 427 43.92 5.87 -19.74
C ARG A 427 43.62 7.09 -20.63
N LYS A 428 42.47 7.10 -21.31
CA LYS A 428 41.82 8.32 -21.80
C LYS A 428 40.66 8.66 -20.87
N GLY A 429 40.89 9.64 -20.00
CA GLY A 429 39.81 10.39 -19.36
C GLY A 429 39.26 11.38 -20.36
N GLY A 430 37.99 11.23 -20.72
CA GLY A 430 37.22 12.20 -21.48
C GLY A 430 36.22 12.87 -20.56
N GLY A 431 36.59 14.03 -20.01
CA GLY A 431 35.64 14.95 -19.41
C GLY A 431 34.85 15.66 -20.51
N LYS A 432 33.52 15.60 -20.45
CA LYS A 432 32.63 16.50 -21.19
C LYS A 432 31.96 17.44 -20.19
N LYS A 433 32.38 18.71 -20.22
CA LYS A 433 31.60 19.89 -19.82
C LYS A 433 30.98 20.49 -21.09
N SER A 434 29.68 20.77 -21.06
CA SER A 434 29.00 21.94 -21.68
C SER A 434 27.48 21.69 -21.58
N VAL A 435 26.75 22.41 -20.72
CA VAL A 435 26.06 23.67 -21.05
C VAL A 435 25.00 23.48 -22.14
N ARG A 436 23.74 23.32 -21.71
CA ARG A 436 22.62 24.19 -22.09
C ARG A 436 21.47 24.01 -21.10
#